data_AF-A0A951EUR0-F1
#
_entry.id   AF-A0A951EUR0-F1
#
_cell.length_a   1.000
_cell.length_b   1.000
_cell.length_c   1.000
_cell.angle_alpha   90.00
_cell.angle_beta   90.00
_cell.angle_gamma   90.00
#
_symmetry.space_group_name_H-M   'P 1'
#
loop_
_entity.id
_entity.type
_entity.pdbx_description
1 polymer ?
#
loop_
_entity_poly.entity_id
_entity_poly.type
_entity_poly.pdbx_seq_one_letter_code
_entity_poly.pdbx_strand_id
1 'polypeptide(L)'
;DNSAFGTIAGLEQMHYGWSFGCLFERDGKPYTVDYAAVARACGANGIRIEAADELGPALRDALDSELPTVIQVPMENAPTPTPGYWNINDIYRVGS
;
A
#
# COMPACT_ATOMS: atom_id res chain seq x y z
N ASP A 1 -2.57 -1.01 1.52
CA ASP A 1 -1.59 -0.29 2.36
C ASP A 1 -0.39 -1.20 2.55
N ASN A 2 0.74 -0.83 1.98
CA ASN A 2 1.96 -1.65 1.95
C ASN A 2 3.14 -0.99 2.69
N SER A 3 2.87 0.05 3.50
CA SER A 3 3.89 0.75 4.30
C SER A 3 5.09 1.26 3.48
N ALA A 4 4.88 1.65 2.22
CA ALA A 4 5.97 2.04 1.32
C ALA A 4 5.50 2.95 0.19
N PHE A 5 6.44 3.64 -0.45
CA PHE A 5 6.30 4.03 -1.86
C PHE A 5 6.58 2.80 -2.75
N GLY A 6 5.67 1.82 -2.69
CA GLY A 6 5.93 0.44 -3.12
C GLY A 6 6.40 0.29 -4.57
N THR A 7 5.84 1.05 -5.51
CA THR A 7 6.28 1.00 -6.92
C THR A 7 7.74 1.46 -7.08
N ILE A 8 8.15 2.52 -6.37
CA ILE A 8 9.53 3.03 -6.46
C ILE A 8 10.46 2.02 -5.80
N ALA A 9 10.13 1.55 -4.59
CA ALA A 9 10.92 0.53 -3.89
C ALA A 9 11.09 -0.74 -4.74
N GLY A 10 10.03 -1.20 -5.40
CA GLY A 10 10.05 -2.36 -6.28
C GLY A 10 10.94 -2.16 -7.51
N LEU A 11 10.88 -0.99 -8.15
CA LEU A 11 11.70 -0.66 -9.32
C LEU A 11 13.19 -0.49 -8.95
N GLU A 12 13.49 0.22 -7.86
CA GLU A 12 14.87 0.33 -7.34
C GLU A 12 15.45 -1.05 -7.03
N GLN A 13 14.70 -1.89 -6.32
CA GLN A 13 15.12 -3.24 -5.97
C GLN A 13 15.34 -4.11 -7.21
N MET A 14 14.48 -3.99 -8.23
CA MET A 14 14.58 -4.73 -9.49
C MET A 14 15.83 -4.33 -10.31
N HIS A 15 16.13 -3.04 -10.39
CA HIS A 15 17.20 -2.53 -11.27
C HIS A 15 18.56 -2.41 -10.59
N TYR A 16 18.60 -2.15 -9.28
CA TYR A 16 19.82 -1.84 -8.53
C TYR A 16 20.11 -2.80 -7.38
N GLY A 17 19.17 -3.66 -7.01
CA GLY A 17 19.35 -4.61 -5.91
C GLY A 17 19.22 -4.00 -4.50
N TRP A 18 18.81 -2.74 -4.40
CA TRP A 18 18.56 -2.04 -3.13
C TRP A 18 17.36 -1.08 -3.27
N SER A 19 16.80 -0.61 -2.15
CA SER A 19 15.85 0.51 -2.12
C SER A 19 16.31 1.59 -1.15
N PHE A 20 15.99 2.85 -1.43
CA PHE A 20 16.39 3.99 -0.62
C PHE A 20 15.22 4.93 -0.32
N GLY A 21 14.91 5.14 0.96
CA GLY A 21 13.89 6.10 1.39
C GLY A 21 12.45 5.77 1.01
N CYS A 22 12.21 4.61 0.40
CA CYS A 22 10.88 4.23 -0.11
C CYS A 22 10.19 3.15 0.73
N LEU A 23 10.88 2.53 1.69
CA LEU A 23 10.32 1.62 2.69
C LEU A 23 10.14 2.39 4.00
N PHE A 24 8.94 2.36 4.58
CA PHE A 24 8.68 3.00 5.87
C PHE A 24 8.85 1.99 6.98
N GLU A 25 9.90 2.16 7.78
CA GLU A 25 10.25 1.25 8.86
C GLU A 25 10.52 1.99 10.14
N ARG A 26 10.24 1.31 11.26
CA ARG A 26 10.63 1.72 12.61
C ARG A 26 11.15 0.48 13.33
N ASP A 27 12.37 0.57 13.86
CA ASP A 27 13.03 -0.54 14.57
C ASP A 27 13.11 -1.84 13.73
N GLY A 28 13.35 -1.69 12.42
CA GLY A 28 13.47 -2.80 11.46
C GLY A 28 12.14 -3.50 11.15
N LYS A 29 11.01 -2.88 11.44
CA LYS A 29 9.66 -3.39 11.13
C LYS A 29 8.87 -2.38 10.32
N PRO A 30 7.95 -2.83 9.44
CA PRO A 30 7.07 -1.92 8.70
C PRO A 30 6.35 -0.95 9.63
N TYR A 31 6.45 0.34 9.32
CA TYR A 31 5.75 1.41 10.01
C TYR A 31 4.46 1.73 9.27
N THR A 32 3.33 1.50 9.94
CA THR A 32 2.00 1.67 9.34
C THR A 32 1.21 2.70 10.12
N VAL A 33 0.48 3.54 9.42
CA VAL A 33 -0.48 4.48 10.00
C VAL A 33 -1.82 3.77 10.19
N ASP A 34 -2.50 4.00 11.31
CA ASP A 34 -3.88 3.52 11.49
C ASP A 34 -4.86 4.46 10.77
N TYR A 35 -5.01 4.28 9.46
CA TYR A 35 -5.91 5.08 8.64
C TYR A 35 -7.38 4.88 9.03
N ALA A 36 -7.74 3.70 9.54
CA ALA A 36 -9.07 3.44 10.07
C ALA A 36 -9.35 4.32 11.30
N ALA A 37 -8.39 4.48 12.22
CA ALA A 37 -8.53 5.41 13.34
C ALA A 37 -8.61 6.86 12.90
N VAL A 38 -7.83 7.27 11.89
CA VAL A 38 -7.91 8.62 11.32
C VAL A 38 -9.31 8.89 10.76
N ALA A 39 -9.88 7.95 10.01
CA ALA A 39 -11.25 8.08 9.48
C ALA A 39 -12.27 8.26 10.61
N ARG A 40 -12.20 7.43 11.66
CA ARG A 40 -13.06 7.56 12.84
C ARG A 40 -12.91 8.92 13.54
N ALA A 41 -11.69 9.42 13.68
CA ALA A 41 -11.43 10.74 14.26
C ALA A 41 -12.00 11.90 13.41
N CYS A 42 -12.15 11.69 12.10
CA CYS A 42 -12.78 12.63 11.17
C CYS A 42 -14.31 12.47 11.06
N GLY A 43 -14.94 11.59 11.85
CA GLY A 43 -16.38 11.35 11.82
C GLY A 43 -16.86 10.43 10.68
N ALA A 44 -15.93 9.75 10.01
CA ALA A 44 -16.21 8.72 9.01
C ALA A 44 -16.15 7.32 9.63
N ASN A 45 -16.62 6.30 8.91
CA ASN A 45 -16.35 4.92 9.29
C ASN A 45 -14.89 4.57 8.96
N GLY A 46 -14.25 3.86 9.87
CA GLY A 46 -12.91 3.32 9.66
C GLY A 46 -12.87 1.84 10.01
N ILE A 47 -12.56 1.01 9.02
CA ILE A 47 -12.45 -0.45 9.14
C ILE A 47 -11.02 -0.84 8.77
N ARG A 48 -10.38 -1.65 9.59
CA ARG A 48 -9.12 -2.31 9.24
C ARG A 48 -9.39 -3.81 9.19
N ILE A 49 -9.13 -4.41 8.04
CA ILE A 49 -9.25 -5.87 7.89
C ILE A 49 -7.89 -6.53 8.17
N GLU A 50 -7.92 -7.74 8.72
CA GLU A 50 -6.76 -8.55 9.03
C GLU A 50 -6.70 -9.81 8.14
N ALA A 51 -7.78 -10.12 7.41
CA ALA A 51 -7.84 -11.23 6.47
C ALA A 51 -8.57 -10.87 5.15
N ALA A 52 -8.23 -11.60 4.07
CA ALA A 52 -8.75 -11.32 2.73
C ALA A 52 -10.26 -11.57 2.59
N ASP A 53 -10.82 -12.52 3.32
CA ASP A 53 -12.24 -12.86 3.32
C ASP A 53 -13.12 -11.83 4.05
N GLU A 54 -12.52 -10.95 4.86
CA GLU A 54 -13.19 -9.84 5.51
C GLU A 54 -13.47 -8.66 4.56
N LEU A 55 -12.78 -8.58 3.42
CA LEU A 55 -12.96 -7.49 2.46
C LEU A 55 -14.39 -7.46 1.90
N GLY A 56 -14.95 -8.62 1.57
CA GLY A 56 -16.31 -8.72 1.03
C GLY A 56 -17.38 -8.19 1.99
N PRO A 57 -17.44 -8.67 3.25
CA PRO A 57 -18.29 -8.10 4.29
C PRO A 57 -18.06 -6.61 4.52
N ALA A 58 -16.81 -6.16 4.67
CA ALA A 58 -16.50 -4.76 4.93
C ALA A 58 -16.97 -3.83 3.79
N LEU A 59 -16.87 -4.27 2.53
CA LEU A 59 -17.40 -3.54 1.39
C LEU A 59 -18.93 -3.42 1.42
N ARG A 60 -19.64 -4.49 1.82
CA ARG A 60 -21.11 -4.44 1.95
C ARG A 60 -21.53 -3.44 3.03
N ASP A 61 -20.93 -3.54 4.21
CA ASP A 61 -21.22 -2.64 5.33
C ASP A 61 -20.91 -1.17 4.96
N ALA A 62 -19.85 -0.93 4.20
CA ALA A 62 -19.49 0.40 3.71
C ALA A 62 -20.49 0.96 2.70
N LEU A 63 -21.02 0.12 1.81
CA LEU A 63 -22.02 0.52 0.79
C LEU A 63 -23.41 0.76 1.40
N ASP A 64 -23.76 0.04 2.45
CA ASP A 64 -25.04 0.21 3.17
C ASP A 64 -25.01 1.40 4.16
N SER A 65 -23.84 2.00 4.39
CA SER A 65 -23.68 3.11 5.32
C SER A 65 -24.02 4.47 4.69
N GLU A 66 -24.64 5.35 5.49
CA GLU A 66 -24.84 6.76 5.14
C GLU A 66 -23.59 7.64 5.40
N LEU A 67 -22.49 7.05 5.88
CA LEU A 67 -21.23 7.76 6.16
C LEU A 67 -20.11 7.38 5.17
N PRO A 68 -19.22 8.32 4.82
CA PRO A 68 -17.97 7.96 4.14
C PRO A 68 -17.23 6.87 4.92
N THR A 69 -16.66 5.91 4.20
CA THR A 69 -15.99 4.75 4.82
C THR A 69 -14.59 4.57 4.26
N VAL A 70 -13.61 4.43 5.16
CA VAL A 70 -12.24 3.99 4.83
C VAL A 70 -12.09 2.54 5.25
N ILE A 71 -11.77 1.68 4.29
CA ILE A 71 -11.37 0.28 4.54
C ILE A 71 -9.86 0.20 4.33
N GLN A 72 -9.11 0.09 5.42
CA GLN A 72 -7.67 -0.14 5.39
C GLN A 72 -7.42 -1.63 5.17
N VAL A 73 -6.83 -1.94 4.02
CA VAL A 73 -6.43 -3.29 3.63
C VAL A 73 -4.91 -3.38 3.69
N PRO A 74 -4.34 -4.09 4.69
CA PRO A 74 -2.91 -4.40 4.70
C PRO A 74 -2.56 -5.25 3.48
N MET A 75 -1.48 -4.87 2.79
CA MET A 75 -0.99 -5.52 1.59
C MET A 75 0.51 -5.74 1.73
N GLU A 76 1.01 -6.85 1.19
CA GLU A 76 2.45 -7.01 1.02
C GLU A 76 2.98 -5.99 0.01
N ASN A 77 4.21 -5.50 0.23
CA ASN A 77 4.91 -4.72 -0.79
C ASN A 77 5.49 -5.66 -1.86
N ALA A 78 4.59 -6.33 -2.58
CA ALA A 78 4.93 -7.25 -3.65
C ALA A 78 5.26 -6.48 -4.95
N PRO A 79 6.09 -7.06 -5.85
CA PRO A 79 6.35 -6.48 -7.15
C PRO A 79 5.04 -6.25 -7.91
N THR A 80 4.77 -5.01 -8.29
CA THR A 80 3.65 -4.70 -9.17
C THR A 80 3.87 -5.39 -10.51
N PRO A 81 2.98 -6.29 -10.95
CA PRO A 81 3.04 -6.80 -12.32
C PRO A 81 2.88 -5.59 -13.25
N THR A 82 3.88 -5.34 -14.08
CA THR A 82 3.88 -4.25 -15.08
C THR A 82 3.68 -4.83 -16.49
N PRO A 83 2.52 -5.46 -16.79
CA PRO A 83 2.24 -5.87 -18.16
C PRO A 83 2.17 -4.62 -19.06
N GLY A 84 2.64 -4.76 -20.30
CA GLY A 84 2.73 -3.66 -21.27
C GLY A 84 4.10 -2.96 -21.29
N TYR A 85 4.19 -1.85 -22.02
CA TYR A 85 5.43 -1.08 -22.16
C TYR A 85 5.45 0.10 -21.18
N TRP A 86 6.49 0.15 -20.34
CA TRP A 86 6.65 1.17 -19.33
C TRP A 86 7.97 1.92 -19.59
N ASN A 87 7.89 3.17 -20.07
CA ASN A 87 9.06 4.01 -20.33
C ASN A 87 9.99 4.17 -19.11
N ILE A 88 9.46 3.98 -17.89
CA ILE A 88 10.25 4.04 -16.67
C ILE A 88 11.34 2.95 -16.61
N ASN A 89 11.16 1.83 -17.30
CA ASN A 89 12.21 0.81 -17.38
C ASN A 89 13.38 1.23 -18.29
N ASP A 90 13.18 2.20 -19.19
CA ASP A 90 14.22 2.65 -20.12
C ASP A 90 15.14 3.73 -19.52
N ILE A 91 14.68 4.42 -18.46
CA ILE A 91 15.45 5.48 -17.80
C ILE A 91 16.45 4.92 -16.79
N TYR A 92 16.20 3.72 -16.25
CA TYR A 92 17.13 3.03 -15.37
C TYR A 92 18.25 2.39 -16.20
N ARG A 93 19.35 3.12 -16.35
CA ARG A 93 20.59 2.55 -16.89
C ARG A 93 21.46 2.05 -15.75
N VAL A 94 21.95 0.82 -15.87
CA VAL A 94 23.10 0.36 -15.08
C VAL A 94 24.25 1.28 -15.48
N GLY A 95 24.73 2.10 -14.54
CA GLY A 95 25.91 2.92 -14.77
C GLY A 95 27.07 2.01 -15.16
N SER A 96 27.65 2.24 -16.34
CA SER A 96 28.88 1.59 -16.80
C SER A 96 30.07 1.99 -15.94
#